data_AF-H3SGF2-F1
#
_entry.id   AF-H3SGF2-F1
#
_cell.length_a   1.000
_cell.length_b   1.000
_cell.length_c   1.000
_cell.angle_alpha   90.00
_cell.angle_beta   90.00
_cell.angle_gamma   90.00
#
_symmetry.space_group_name_H-M   'P 1'
#
loop_
_entity.id
_entity.type
_entity.pdbx_description
1 polymer ?
#
loop_
_entity_poly.entity_id
_entity_poly.type
_entity_poly.pdbx_seq_one_letter_code
_entity_poly.pdbx_strand_id
1 'polypeptide(L)'
;MKQAIDKVKMEQWMNAPHIQGVLQLIPDSRKLAVQEYHRCDHLYIVIDEQCPSSPYHTQTEQDSSITQWIFIHPDQWRAWSTSMEGLPMMSSFGRTEIIADRSGMLAEWQQLHRAGGKELFQSEYMKMYAMFLDCYSQAKQFAGAGHMLDAYRFVDQAFYYWARIAVMEQKEIPSPALWQQVKLLNLGVYKMYEEFTTSTETVAQRIELALLACEFSLSTKSAECCHPLLEWIKEHGAPVAITDVLEHAEFRALTEYLPMLLKKLAYRGYLREKLVDHPSPYGELGRTPAYEWAG
;
A
#
# COMPACT_ATOMS: atom_id res chain seq x y z
N MET A 1 -16.93 -27.50 -26.33
CA MET A 1 -15.99 -28.16 -25.39
C MET A 1 -15.08 -27.17 -24.65
N LYS A 2 -14.62 -26.07 -25.27
CA LYS A 2 -13.67 -25.09 -24.68
C LYS A 2 -14.13 -24.33 -23.42
N GLN A 3 -15.40 -23.96 -23.30
CA GLN A 3 -15.96 -23.39 -22.05
C GLN A 3 -16.31 -24.46 -21.01
N ALA A 4 -16.26 -25.76 -21.36
CA ALA A 4 -16.81 -26.82 -20.53
C ALA A 4 -15.82 -27.37 -19.51
N ILE A 5 -14.51 -27.35 -19.78
CA ILE A 5 -13.50 -27.87 -18.85
C ILE A 5 -13.25 -26.89 -17.69
N ASP A 6 -13.16 -25.59 -17.99
CA ASP A 6 -13.15 -24.55 -16.95
C ASP A 6 -14.49 -24.51 -16.20
N LYS A 7 -15.64 -24.65 -16.89
CA LYS A 7 -16.93 -24.78 -16.20
C LYS A 7 -17.02 -26.00 -15.31
N VAL A 8 -16.54 -27.18 -15.72
CA VAL A 8 -16.63 -28.40 -14.90
C VAL A 8 -15.72 -28.32 -13.67
N LYS A 9 -14.51 -27.75 -13.79
CA LYS A 9 -13.65 -27.47 -12.62
C LYS A 9 -14.25 -26.37 -11.74
N MET A 10 -14.76 -25.29 -12.32
CA MET A 10 -15.43 -24.22 -11.57
C MET A 10 -16.70 -24.72 -10.88
N GLU A 11 -17.50 -25.59 -11.50
CA GLU A 11 -18.68 -26.23 -10.90
C GLU A 11 -18.27 -27.14 -9.74
N GLN A 12 -17.18 -27.89 -9.85
CA GLN A 12 -16.63 -28.68 -8.73
C GLN A 12 -16.15 -27.79 -7.58
N TRP A 13 -15.52 -26.65 -7.86
CA TRP A 13 -15.03 -25.72 -6.84
C TRP A 13 -16.15 -24.92 -6.18
N MET A 14 -17.16 -24.51 -6.96
CA MET A 14 -18.38 -23.87 -6.46
C MET A 14 -19.17 -24.77 -5.51
N ASN A 15 -18.90 -26.08 -5.51
CA ASN A 15 -19.50 -27.03 -4.56
C ASN A 15 -18.61 -27.33 -3.35
N ALA A 16 -17.34 -26.91 -3.35
CA ALA A 16 -16.42 -27.18 -2.26
C ALA A 16 -16.67 -26.23 -1.07
N PRO A 17 -16.90 -26.72 0.17
CA PRO A 17 -17.36 -25.88 1.28
C PRO A 17 -16.37 -24.79 1.70
N HIS A 18 -15.06 -25.00 1.51
CA HIS A 18 -13.99 -24.05 1.86
C HIS A 18 -13.86 -22.86 0.89
N ILE A 19 -14.44 -22.96 -0.32
CA ILE A 19 -14.41 -21.87 -1.30
C ILE A 19 -15.54 -20.89 -0.96
N GLN A 20 -15.15 -19.69 -0.51
CA GLN A 20 -16.08 -18.63 -0.10
C GLN A 20 -16.46 -17.70 -1.25
N GLY A 21 -15.61 -17.58 -2.28
CA GLY A 21 -15.90 -16.74 -3.43
C GLY A 21 -14.94 -16.93 -4.59
N VAL A 22 -15.39 -16.57 -5.79
CA VAL A 22 -14.60 -16.58 -7.02
C VAL A 22 -14.90 -15.30 -7.81
N LEU A 23 -13.84 -14.54 -8.10
CA LEU A 23 -13.87 -13.31 -8.88
C LEU A 23 -13.08 -13.51 -10.17
N GLN A 24 -13.69 -13.22 -11.32
CA GLN A 24 -12.99 -13.15 -12.60
C GLN A 24 -12.61 -11.71 -12.91
N LEU A 25 -11.36 -11.52 -13.26
CA LEU A 25 -10.78 -10.27 -13.73
C LEU A 25 -10.55 -10.39 -15.25
N ILE A 26 -11.25 -9.58 -16.04
CA ILE A 26 -11.18 -9.62 -17.50
C ILE A 26 -10.18 -8.56 -17.98
N PRO A 27 -9.07 -8.95 -18.62
CA PRO A 27 -7.97 -8.04 -18.92
C PRO A 27 -8.40 -6.96 -19.91
N ASP A 28 -8.07 -5.69 -19.60
CA ASP A 28 -8.22 -4.62 -20.59
C ASP A 28 -6.95 -4.56 -21.44
N SER A 29 -7.04 -5.10 -22.66
CA SER A 29 -5.92 -5.19 -23.61
C SER A 29 -5.26 -3.84 -23.91
N ARG A 30 -5.90 -2.71 -23.61
CA ARG A 30 -5.31 -1.36 -23.72
C ARG A 30 -4.43 -0.96 -22.53
N LYS A 31 -4.57 -1.59 -21.37
CA LYS A 31 -3.84 -1.28 -20.13
C LYS A 31 -2.68 -2.25 -19.81
N LEU A 32 -2.65 -3.42 -20.45
CA LEU A 32 -1.64 -4.47 -20.23
C LEU A 32 -0.30 -4.28 -20.94
N ALA A 33 -0.13 -3.19 -21.70
CA ALA A 33 1.04 -2.97 -22.57
C ALA A 33 2.40 -2.83 -21.85
N VAL A 34 2.47 -2.99 -20.52
CA VAL A 34 3.67 -2.76 -19.70
C VAL A 34 4.19 -4.04 -19.01
N GLN A 35 3.52 -5.20 -19.19
CA GLN A 35 3.96 -6.46 -18.56
C GLN A 35 4.27 -7.52 -19.62
N GLU A 36 5.44 -7.41 -20.26
CA GLU A 36 5.91 -8.35 -21.31
C GLU A 36 6.01 -9.82 -20.83
N TYR A 37 6.04 -10.07 -19.51
CA TYR A 37 6.16 -11.41 -18.92
C TYR A 37 4.84 -12.01 -18.40
N HIS A 38 3.71 -11.29 -18.49
CA HIS A 38 2.41 -11.76 -18.00
C HIS A 38 1.36 -11.73 -19.10
N ARG A 39 1.59 -12.52 -20.16
CA ARG A 39 0.50 -12.87 -21.07
C ARG A 39 -0.51 -13.69 -20.28
N CYS A 40 -1.60 -13.06 -19.88
CA CYS A 40 -2.69 -13.67 -19.12
C CYS A 40 -4.00 -13.29 -19.81
N ASP A 41 -4.71 -14.28 -20.33
CA ASP A 41 -5.99 -14.09 -21.02
C ASP A 41 -7.14 -14.07 -20.01
N HIS A 42 -7.00 -14.81 -18.91
CA HIS A 42 -7.98 -14.89 -17.83
C HIS A 42 -7.30 -14.91 -16.46
N LEU A 43 -7.74 -14.03 -15.55
CA LEU A 43 -7.30 -14.04 -14.16
C LEU A 43 -8.49 -14.32 -13.25
N TYR A 44 -8.35 -15.33 -12.39
CA TYR A 44 -9.32 -15.66 -11.35
C TYR A 44 -8.72 -15.41 -9.98
N ILE A 45 -9.47 -14.78 -9.09
CA ILE A 45 -9.19 -14.72 -7.67
C ILE A 45 -10.16 -15.62 -6.95
N VAL A 46 -9.64 -16.47 -6.07
CA VAL A 46 -10.39 -17.48 -5.34
C VAL A 46 -10.20 -17.23 -3.84
N ILE A 47 -11.32 -17.04 -3.14
CA ILE A 47 -11.33 -16.89 -1.70
C ILE A 47 -11.51 -18.28 -1.09
N ASP A 48 -10.46 -18.78 -0.44
CA ASP A 48 -10.35 -20.16 0.01
C ASP A 48 -9.87 -20.24 1.47
N GLU A 49 -10.68 -20.81 2.35
CA GLU A 49 -10.34 -21.04 3.77
C GLU A 49 -9.16 -21.99 3.98
N GLN A 50 -8.83 -22.82 2.99
CA GLN A 50 -7.66 -23.71 3.02
C GLN A 50 -6.41 -23.04 2.45
N CYS A 51 -6.52 -21.80 1.94
CA CYS A 51 -5.37 -21.04 1.48
C CYS A 51 -4.40 -20.80 2.65
N PRO A 52 -3.09 -21.05 2.46
CA PRO A 52 -2.07 -20.69 3.43
C PRO A 52 -2.07 -19.20 3.76
N SER A 53 -1.28 -18.82 4.78
CA SER A 53 -1.12 -17.45 5.26
C SER A 53 -0.48 -16.47 4.26
N SER A 54 -0.28 -16.85 3.01
CA SER A 54 0.17 -15.97 1.93
C SER A 54 -0.63 -16.33 0.68
N PRO A 55 -1.00 -15.33 -0.15
CA PRO A 55 -1.57 -15.62 -1.45
C PRO A 55 -0.68 -16.57 -2.24
N TYR A 56 -1.29 -17.56 -2.89
CA TYR A 56 -0.57 -18.48 -3.77
C TYR A 56 -1.08 -18.35 -5.20
N HIS A 57 -0.14 -18.48 -6.14
CA HIS A 57 -0.38 -18.28 -7.56
C HIS A 57 -0.24 -19.61 -8.30
N THR A 58 -1.19 -19.92 -9.15
CA THR A 58 -1.05 -21.02 -10.11
C THR A 58 -1.38 -20.55 -11.52
N GLN A 59 -0.79 -21.22 -12.50
CA GLN A 59 -1.02 -20.92 -13.90
C GLN A 59 -1.35 -22.21 -14.64
N THR A 60 -2.31 -22.11 -15.54
CA THR A 60 -2.64 -23.17 -16.48
C THR A 60 -2.57 -22.61 -17.89
N GLU A 61 -1.82 -23.30 -18.75
CA GLU A 61 -1.73 -23.00 -20.18
C GLU A 61 -2.49 -24.07 -20.97
N GLN A 62 -3.43 -23.65 -21.80
CA GLN A 62 -4.20 -24.54 -22.68
C GLN A 62 -4.47 -23.83 -24.02
N ASP A 63 -4.17 -24.49 -25.14
CA ASP A 63 -4.42 -23.98 -26.50
C ASP A 63 -3.92 -22.53 -26.74
N SER A 64 -2.75 -22.18 -26.20
CA SER A 64 -2.15 -20.83 -26.26
C SER A 64 -2.93 -19.74 -25.50
N SER A 65 -3.88 -20.13 -24.66
CA SER A 65 -4.54 -19.29 -23.66
C SER A 65 -3.92 -19.54 -22.28
N ILE A 66 -3.61 -18.47 -21.56
CA ILE A 66 -3.04 -18.51 -20.22
C ILE A 66 -4.09 -18.06 -19.22
N THR A 67 -4.42 -18.96 -18.30
CA THR A 67 -5.26 -18.65 -17.14
C THR A 67 -4.41 -18.62 -15.88
N GLN A 68 -4.51 -17.54 -15.12
CA GLN A 68 -3.88 -17.39 -13.81
C GLN A 68 -4.93 -17.46 -12.70
N TRP A 69 -4.55 -18.10 -11.61
CA TRP A 69 -5.36 -18.25 -10.40
C TRP A 69 -4.59 -17.69 -9.23
N ILE A 70 -5.24 -16.83 -8.46
CA ILE A 70 -4.72 -16.30 -7.20
C ILE A 70 -5.67 -16.76 -6.12
N PHE A 71 -5.12 -17.39 -5.11
CA PHE A 71 -5.89 -17.89 -3.99
C PHE A 71 -5.51 -17.10 -2.76
N ILE A 72 -6.54 -16.70 -2.01
CA ILE A 72 -6.39 -15.79 -0.89
C ILE A 72 -7.26 -16.30 0.24
N HIS A 73 -6.69 -16.39 1.44
CA HIS A 73 -7.46 -16.68 2.63
C HIS A 73 -8.46 -15.55 2.91
N PRO A 74 -9.73 -15.81 3.30
CA PRO A 74 -10.73 -14.78 3.58
C PRO A 74 -10.22 -13.63 4.46
N ASP A 75 -9.49 -13.97 5.53
CA ASP A 75 -8.92 -12.98 6.48
C ASP A 75 -7.90 -12.04 5.85
N GLN A 76 -7.31 -12.41 4.71
CA GLN A 76 -6.30 -11.62 4.01
C GLN A 76 -6.87 -10.81 2.85
N TRP A 77 -8.08 -11.14 2.39
CA TRP A 77 -8.70 -10.53 1.22
C TRP A 77 -8.69 -9.00 1.29
N ARG A 78 -9.16 -8.43 2.40
CA ARG A 78 -9.22 -6.98 2.57
C ARG A 78 -7.83 -6.35 2.42
N ALA A 79 -6.85 -6.81 3.20
CA ALA A 79 -5.48 -6.29 3.16
C ALA A 79 -4.80 -6.48 1.79
N TRP A 80 -4.99 -7.64 1.15
CA TRP A 80 -4.40 -7.91 -0.17
C TRP A 80 -5.04 -7.06 -1.27
N SER A 81 -6.37 -6.94 -1.28
CA SER A 81 -7.12 -6.19 -2.31
C SER A 81 -6.77 -4.70 -2.37
N THR A 82 -6.30 -4.14 -1.24
CA THR A 82 -5.83 -2.75 -1.15
C THR A 82 -4.30 -2.64 -1.29
N SER A 83 -3.57 -3.74 -1.18
CA SER A 83 -2.10 -3.73 -1.18
C SER A 83 -1.46 -3.29 -2.51
N MET A 84 -0.14 -3.08 -2.48
CA MET A 84 0.68 -2.80 -3.66
C MET A 84 0.63 -3.89 -4.74
N GLU A 85 0.28 -5.12 -4.37
CA GLU A 85 0.19 -6.25 -5.30
C GLU A 85 -1.23 -6.37 -5.85
N GLY A 86 -2.23 -6.44 -4.97
CA GLY A 86 -3.62 -6.64 -5.38
C GLY A 86 -4.25 -5.44 -6.08
N LEU A 87 -3.96 -4.22 -5.64
CA LEU A 87 -4.64 -3.03 -6.12
C LEU A 87 -4.30 -2.68 -7.60
N PRO A 88 -3.02 -2.67 -8.03
CA PRO A 88 -2.69 -2.49 -9.45
C PRO A 88 -3.25 -3.62 -10.31
N MET A 89 -3.27 -4.86 -9.80
CA MET A 89 -3.90 -5.97 -10.49
C MET A 89 -5.37 -5.64 -10.72
N MET A 90 -6.16 -5.44 -9.67
CA MET A 90 -7.59 -5.13 -9.76
C MET A 90 -7.93 -3.95 -10.69
N SER A 91 -7.13 -2.88 -10.65
CA SER A 91 -7.34 -1.69 -11.51
C SER A 91 -6.95 -1.88 -12.99
N SER A 92 -6.09 -2.86 -13.28
CA SER A 92 -5.64 -3.18 -14.65
C SER A 92 -6.68 -3.97 -15.45
N PHE A 93 -7.68 -4.57 -14.79
CA PHE A 93 -8.74 -5.33 -15.44
C PHE A 93 -9.99 -4.44 -15.62
N GLY A 94 -10.46 -4.31 -16.86
CA GLY A 94 -11.52 -3.37 -17.23
C GLY A 94 -12.92 -3.81 -16.81
N ARG A 95 -13.09 -5.09 -16.43
CA ARG A 95 -14.35 -5.63 -15.91
C ARG A 95 -14.06 -6.70 -14.87
N THR A 96 -14.72 -6.60 -13.72
CA THR A 96 -14.71 -7.61 -12.66
C THR A 96 -16.07 -8.30 -12.59
N GLU A 97 -16.09 -9.63 -12.58
CA GLU A 97 -17.30 -10.44 -12.54
C GLU A 97 -17.23 -11.41 -11.35
N ILE A 98 -18.20 -11.30 -10.44
CA ILE A 98 -18.35 -12.23 -9.32
C ILE A 98 -19.05 -13.48 -9.86
N ILE A 99 -18.35 -14.60 -9.84
CA ILE A 99 -18.88 -15.90 -10.30
C ILE A 99 -19.58 -16.62 -9.15
N ALA A 100 -19.00 -16.55 -7.96
CA ALA A 100 -19.55 -17.10 -6.74
C ALA A 100 -19.17 -16.20 -5.57
N ASP A 101 -20.10 -16.04 -4.63
CA ASP A 101 -19.85 -15.32 -3.39
C ASP A 101 -20.81 -15.83 -2.31
N ARG A 102 -20.35 -16.80 -1.53
CA ARG A 102 -21.16 -17.41 -0.46
C ARG A 102 -21.24 -16.51 0.77
N SER A 103 -20.17 -15.78 1.05
CA SER A 103 -20.06 -14.93 2.24
C SER A 103 -20.63 -13.52 2.02
N GLY A 104 -20.79 -13.09 0.76
CA GLY A 104 -21.13 -11.72 0.40
C GLY A 104 -19.92 -10.77 0.40
N MET A 105 -18.73 -11.29 0.71
CA MET A 105 -17.49 -10.52 0.86
C MET A 105 -17.07 -9.84 -0.45
N LEU A 106 -17.23 -10.53 -1.59
CA LEU A 106 -16.84 -9.98 -2.90
C LEU A 106 -17.82 -8.90 -3.36
N ALA A 107 -19.11 -9.07 -3.08
CA ALA A 107 -20.15 -8.09 -3.36
C ALA A 107 -19.97 -6.83 -2.51
N GLU A 108 -19.72 -6.98 -1.20
CA GLU A 108 -19.39 -5.88 -0.28
C GLU A 108 -18.16 -5.11 -0.78
N TRP A 109 -17.08 -5.84 -1.10
CA TRP A 109 -15.86 -5.25 -1.67
C TRP A 109 -16.14 -4.46 -2.96
N GLN A 110 -16.90 -5.04 -3.89
CA GLN A 110 -17.21 -4.37 -5.17
C GLN A 110 -18.06 -3.11 -4.96
N GLN A 111 -18.97 -3.12 -3.97
CA GLN A 111 -19.76 -1.94 -3.60
C GLN A 111 -18.90 -0.85 -2.97
N LEU A 112 -18.04 -1.20 -2.01
CA LEU A 112 -17.09 -0.26 -1.37
C LEU A 112 -16.15 0.35 -2.41
N HIS A 113 -15.65 -0.46 -3.34
CA HIS A 113 -14.76 0.03 -4.40
C HIS A 113 -15.48 1.01 -5.35
N ARG A 114 -16.77 0.78 -5.65
CA ARG A 114 -17.59 1.70 -6.47
C ARG A 114 -18.00 2.97 -5.73
N ALA A 115 -18.12 2.94 -4.41
CA ALA A 115 -18.56 4.08 -3.60
C ALA A 115 -17.48 5.17 -3.42
N GLY A 116 -16.22 4.89 -3.76
CA GLY A 116 -15.09 5.85 -3.70
C GLY A 116 -14.57 6.01 -2.27
N GLY A 117 -13.35 5.60 -1.93
CA GLY A 117 -12.08 6.03 -2.53
C GLY A 117 -11.21 6.83 -1.54
N LYS A 118 -11.72 7.22 -0.36
CA LYS A 118 -10.87 7.70 0.76
C LYS A 118 -10.70 6.64 1.85
N GLU A 119 -11.80 6.06 2.35
CA GLU A 119 -11.75 5.01 3.38
C GLU A 119 -11.01 3.75 2.88
N LEU A 120 -11.17 3.40 1.59
CA LEU A 120 -10.52 2.23 0.99
C LEU A 120 -8.99 2.31 0.97
N PHE A 121 -8.43 3.53 0.94
CA PHE A 121 -6.99 3.74 0.83
C PHE A 121 -6.38 4.27 2.10
N GLN A 122 -7.13 4.52 3.17
CA GLN A 122 -6.59 5.27 4.30
C GLN A 122 -5.41 4.55 4.97
N SER A 123 -5.47 3.23 5.11
CA SER A 123 -4.34 2.40 5.56
C SER A 123 -3.16 2.41 4.58
N GLU A 124 -3.45 2.36 3.28
CA GLU A 124 -2.43 2.40 2.22
C GLU A 124 -1.77 3.77 2.08
N TYR A 125 -2.50 4.87 2.29
CA TYR A 125 -1.96 6.21 2.39
C TYR A 125 -0.96 6.30 3.52
N MET A 126 -1.35 5.82 4.71
CA MET A 126 -0.48 5.81 5.88
C MET A 126 0.77 4.97 5.60
N LYS A 127 0.62 3.81 4.96
CA LYS A 127 1.75 2.96 4.54
C LYS A 127 2.68 3.68 3.58
N MET A 128 2.15 4.26 2.51
CA MET A 128 2.97 4.97 1.52
C MET A 128 3.66 6.19 2.13
N TYR A 129 2.96 6.91 3.00
CA TYR A 129 3.53 8.05 3.71
C TYR A 129 4.67 7.60 4.65
N ALA A 130 4.49 6.50 5.37
CA ALA A 130 5.53 5.94 6.24
C ALA A 130 6.79 5.53 5.45
N MET A 131 6.62 4.87 4.30
CA MET A 131 7.72 4.49 3.40
C MET A 131 8.38 5.72 2.74
N PHE A 132 7.60 6.73 2.39
CA PHE A 132 8.12 8.01 1.88
C PHE A 132 8.97 8.73 2.93
N LEU A 133 8.49 8.78 4.18
CA LEU A 133 9.22 9.36 5.30
C LEU A 133 10.52 8.60 5.60
N ASP A 134 10.50 7.27 5.49
CA ASP A 134 11.68 6.42 5.68
C ASP A 134 12.74 6.74 4.63
N CYS A 135 12.35 6.70 3.34
CA CYS A 135 13.25 7.00 2.24
C CYS A 135 13.83 8.41 2.33
N TYR A 136 13.02 9.42 2.68
CA TYR A 136 13.51 10.77 2.92
C TYR A 136 14.55 10.82 4.06
N SER A 137 14.28 10.13 5.16
CA SER A 137 15.17 10.12 6.34
C SER A 137 16.51 9.46 6.01
N GLN A 138 16.48 8.33 5.30
CA GLN A 138 17.66 7.62 4.82
C GLN A 138 18.45 8.48 3.82
N ALA A 139 17.77 9.08 2.84
CA ALA A 139 18.41 9.97 1.87
C ALA A 139 19.15 11.14 2.55
N LYS A 140 18.52 11.76 3.55
CA LYS A 140 19.12 12.85 4.33
C LYS A 140 20.35 12.39 5.10
N GLN A 141 20.31 11.20 5.70
CA GLN A 141 21.44 10.61 6.41
C GLN A 141 22.63 10.33 5.49
N PHE A 142 22.39 9.66 4.35
CA PHE A 142 23.44 9.35 3.38
C PHE A 142 24.03 10.62 2.74
N ALA A 143 23.19 11.60 2.40
CA ALA A 143 23.66 12.88 1.86
C ALA A 143 24.55 13.61 2.88
N GLY A 144 24.14 13.66 4.15
CA GLY A 144 24.92 14.26 5.23
C GLY A 144 26.26 13.57 5.49
N ALA A 145 26.36 12.27 5.17
CA ALA A 145 27.59 11.49 5.25
C ALA A 145 28.45 11.55 3.96
N GLY A 146 28.02 12.28 2.93
CA GLY A 146 28.73 12.37 1.65
C GLY A 146 28.51 11.18 0.70
N HIS A 147 27.64 10.24 1.06
CA HIS A 147 27.31 9.04 0.26
C HIS A 147 26.22 9.36 -0.77
N MET A 148 26.59 10.14 -1.80
CA MET A 148 25.62 10.72 -2.73
C MET A 148 24.88 9.70 -3.60
N LEU A 149 25.48 8.56 -3.93
CA LEU A 149 24.81 7.53 -4.73
C LEU A 149 23.73 6.80 -3.94
N ASP A 150 24.00 6.50 -2.66
CA ASP A 150 23.01 5.92 -1.75
C ASP A 150 21.88 6.92 -1.48
N ALA A 151 22.22 8.19 -1.25
CA ALA A 151 21.23 9.25 -1.11
C ALA A 151 20.35 9.38 -2.37
N TYR A 152 20.94 9.37 -3.56
CA TYR A 152 20.20 9.40 -4.83
C TYR A 152 19.18 8.25 -4.92
N ARG A 153 19.60 7.02 -4.60
CA ARG A 153 18.72 5.84 -4.60
C ARG A 153 17.51 6.02 -3.69
N PHE A 154 17.73 6.57 -2.49
CA PHE A 154 16.63 6.80 -1.55
C PHE A 154 15.73 7.98 -1.95
N VAL A 155 16.27 9.02 -2.58
CA VAL A 155 15.45 10.11 -3.15
C VAL A 155 14.56 9.58 -4.29
N ASP A 156 15.13 8.76 -5.18
CA ASP A 156 14.38 8.11 -6.26
C ASP A 156 13.20 7.29 -5.71
N GLN A 157 13.47 6.46 -4.71
CA GLN A 157 12.45 5.68 -4.02
C GLN A 157 11.42 6.56 -3.28
N ALA A 158 11.84 7.67 -2.68
CA ALA A 158 10.95 8.62 -2.02
C ALA A 158 9.96 9.24 -3.03
N PHE A 159 10.45 9.62 -4.22
CA PHE A 159 9.60 10.09 -5.32
C PHE A 159 8.62 9.03 -5.80
N TYR A 160 9.03 7.77 -5.85
CA TYR A 160 8.12 6.67 -6.19
C TYR A 160 6.93 6.59 -5.22
N TYR A 161 7.16 6.61 -3.90
CA TYR A 161 6.05 6.60 -2.93
C TYR A 161 5.23 7.88 -2.96
N TRP A 162 5.87 9.03 -3.12
CA TRP A 162 5.17 10.31 -3.25
C TRP A 162 4.27 10.35 -4.49
N ALA A 163 4.73 9.84 -5.63
CA ALA A 163 3.94 9.69 -6.84
C ALA A 163 2.67 8.84 -6.61
N ARG A 164 2.79 7.71 -5.88
CA ARG A 164 1.62 6.89 -5.53
C ARG A 164 0.63 7.64 -4.64
N ILE A 165 1.12 8.38 -3.64
CA ILE A 165 0.26 9.24 -2.81
C ILE A 165 -0.46 10.27 -3.68
N ALA A 166 0.25 10.94 -4.58
CA ALA A 166 -0.32 11.96 -5.46
C ALA A 166 -1.42 11.41 -6.39
N VAL A 167 -1.29 10.16 -6.85
CA VAL A 167 -2.34 9.47 -7.62
C VAL A 167 -3.53 9.14 -6.72
N MET A 168 -3.29 8.53 -5.56
CA MET A 168 -4.35 8.17 -4.63
C MET A 168 -5.16 9.39 -4.19
N GLU A 169 -4.52 10.55 -4.01
CA GLU A 169 -5.17 11.82 -3.63
C GLU A 169 -6.23 12.28 -4.64
N GLN A 170 -6.08 11.89 -5.91
CA GLN A 170 -7.08 12.13 -6.95
C GLN A 170 -8.17 11.06 -6.98
N LYS A 171 -8.21 10.18 -5.97
CA LYS A 171 -9.09 9.00 -5.86
C LYS A 171 -8.85 7.97 -6.98
N GLU A 172 -7.64 7.95 -7.52
CA GLU A 172 -7.21 7.04 -8.57
C GLU A 172 -6.30 5.95 -7.98
N ILE A 173 -6.29 4.77 -8.62
CA ILE A 173 -5.40 3.68 -8.22
C ILE A 173 -4.04 3.84 -8.93
N PRO A 174 -2.91 3.79 -8.21
CA PRO A 174 -1.58 3.75 -8.82
C PRO A 174 -1.43 2.58 -9.80
N SER A 175 -1.26 2.91 -11.08
CA SER A 175 -1.03 1.95 -12.15
C SER A 175 0.45 1.55 -12.27
N PRO A 176 0.78 0.44 -12.97
CA PRO A 176 2.17 0.10 -13.27
C PRO A 176 2.91 1.20 -14.04
N ALA A 177 2.22 1.90 -14.95
CA ALA A 177 2.74 3.05 -15.68
C ALA A 177 2.64 4.35 -14.83
N LEU A 178 3.09 4.28 -13.57
CA LEU A 178 2.86 5.28 -12.54
C LEU A 178 3.17 6.71 -13.01
N TRP A 179 4.34 6.95 -13.60
CA TRP A 179 4.75 8.30 -13.98
C TRP A 179 3.94 8.89 -15.14
N GLN A 180 3.36 8.07 -16.03
CA GLN A 180 2.42 8.56 -17.05
C GLN A 180 1.12 9.01 -16.40
N GLN A 181 0.65 8.26 -15.41
CA GLN A 181 -0.53 8.63 -14.63
C GLN A 181 -0.29 9.91 -13.82
N VAL A 182 0.86 10.03 -13.15
CA VAL A 182 1.23 11.24 -12.39
C VAL A 182 1.35 12.44 -13.31
N LYS A 183 1.90 12.31 -14.51
CA LYS A 183 1.97 13.41 -15.48
C LYS A 183 0.59 14.01 -15.79
N LEU A 184 -0.45 13.17 -15.84
CA LEU A 184 -1.83 13.59 -16.09
C LEU A 184 -2.51 14.15 -14.84
N LEU A 185 -2.28 13.54 -13.68
CA LEU A 185 -2.99 13.84 -12.43
C LEU A 185 -2.31 14.91 -11.56
N ASN A 186 -0.98 14.95 -11.54
CA ASN A 186 -0.19 15.88 -10.74
C ASN A 186 1.13 16.23 -11.46
N LEU A 187 1.04 17.19 -12.39
CA LEU A 187 2.18 17.66 -13.18
C LEU A 187 3.31 18.23 -12.31
N GLY A 188 3.01 18.80 -11.15
CA GLY A 188 4.02 19.33 -10.22
C GLY A 188 4.97 18.24 -9.72
N VAL A 189 4.42 17.12 -9.22
CA VAL A 189 5.22 15.97 -8.77
C VAL A 189 6.00 15.36 -9.92
N TYR A 190 5.39 15.22 -11.10
CA TYR A 190 6.07 14.73 -12.29
C TYR A 190 7.28 15.59 -12.66
N LYS A 191 7.12 16.91 -12.69
CA LYS A 191 8.19 17.84 -13.02
C LYS A 191 9.32 17.84 -12.00
N MET A 192 9.01 17.76 -10.71
CA MET A 192 10.04 17.64 -9.67
C MET A 192 10.90 16.39 -9.85
N TYR A 193 10.30 15.26 -10.21
CA TYR A 193 11.04 14.02 -10.50
C TYR A 193 11.82 14.09 -11.82
N GLU A 194 11.24 14.70 -12.86
CA GLU A 194 11.94 14.96 -14.13
C GLU A 194 13.20 15.80 -13.91
N GLU A 195 13.11 16.89 -13.14
CA GLU A 195 14.27 17.72 -12.78
C GLU A 195 15.31 16.93 -11.98
N PHE A 196 14.89 16.16 -10.97
CA PHE A 196 15.80 15.31 -10.18
C PHE A 196 16.60 14.32 -11.05
N THR A 197 15.96 13.72 -12.05
CA THR A 197 16.58 12.67 -12.89
C THR A 197 17.36 13.23 -14.07
N THR A 198 16.90 14.33 -14.68
CA THR A 198 17.39 14.80 -15.99
C THR A 198 18.09 16.15 -15.99
N SER A 199 18.05 16.92 -14.90
CA SER A 199 18.73 18.23 -14.88
C SER A 199 20.25 18.08 -15.02
N THR A 200 20.89 19.14 -15.52
CA THR A 200 22.34 19.22 -15.77
C THR A 200 23.16 19.58 -14.53
N GLU A 201 22.49 19.78 -13.38
CA GLU A 201 23.15 20.06 -12.10
C GLU A 201 23.93 18.85 -11.59
N THR A 202 24.81 19.10 -10.61
CA THR A 202 25.52 17.99 -9.95
C THR A 202 24.54 17.10 -9.17
N VAL A 203 24.88 15.82 -9.00
CA VAL A 203 24.07 14.86 -8.23
C VAL A 203 23.75 15.40 -6.83
N ALA A 204 24.71 16.05 -6.17
CA ALA A 204 24.51 16.64 -4.85
C ALA A 204 23.43 17.74 -4.85
N GLN A 205 23.49 18.67 -5.81
CA GLN A 205 22.49 19.75 -5.95
C GLN A 205 21.09 19.20 -6.23
N ARG A 206 20.98 18.21 -7.12
CA ARG A 206 19.70 17.56 -7.43
C ARG A 206 19.10 16.88 -6.20
N ILE A 207 19.92 16.21 -5.40
CA ILE A 207 19.51 15.59 -4.14
C ILE A 207 19.04 16.65 -3.14
N GLU A 208 19.79 17.74 -2.96
CA GLU A 208 19.43 18.81 -2.03
C GLU A 208 18.07 19.44 -2.38
N LEU A 209 17.85 19.79 -3.66
CA LEU A 209 16.57 20.34 -4.12
C LEU A 209 15.43 19.33 -3.97
N ALA A 210 15.66 18.06 -4.30
CA ALA A 210 14.67 17.01 -4.13
C ALA A 210 14.28 16.79 -2.65
N LEU A 211 15.25 16.83 -1.74
CA LEU A 211 15.00 16.71 -0.30
C LEU A 211 14.14 17.86 0.23
N LEU A 212 14.33 19.09 -0.26
CA LEU A 212 13.49 20.23 0.11
C LEU A 212 12.03 20.02 -0.34
N ALA A 213 11.83 19.57 -1.59
CA ALA A 213 10.50 19.25 -2.10
C ALA A 213 9.83 18.11 -1.31
N CYS A 214 10.60 17.06 -0.98
CA CYS A 214 10.11 15.95 -0.18
C CYS A 214 9.71 16.40 1.24
N GLU A 215 10.53 17.23 1.89
CA GLU A 215 10.25 17.74 3.23
C GLU A 215 8.97 18.60 3.27
N PHE A 216 8.76 19.43 2.25
CA PHE A 216 7.53 20.21 2.11
C PHE A 216 6.31 19.29 1.94
N SER A 217 6.40 18.27 1.07
CA SER A 217 5.32 17.31 0.86
C SER A 217 4.99 16.50 2.11
N LEU A 218 6.01 15.93 2.78
CA LEU A 218 5.85 15.22 4.04
C LEU A 218 5.17 16.09 5.11
N SER A 219 5.57 17.36 5.19
CA SER A 219 5.03 18.29 6.18
C SER A 219 3.55 18.60 5.94
N THR A 220 3.15 18.82 4.69
CA THR A 220 1.78 19.19 4.32
C THR A 220 0.79 18.03 4.35
N LYS A 221 1.26 16.80 4.13
CA LYS A 221 0.41 15.60 4.05
C LYS A 221 0.31 14.80 5.35
N SER A 222 1.16 15.11 6.33
CA SER A 222 1.29 14.38 7.60
C SER A 222 -0.04 14.04 8.31
N ALA A 223 -0.91 15.04 8.53
CA ALA A 223 -2.18 14.83 9.23
C ALA A 223 -3.15 13.96 8.42
N GLU A 224 -3.32 14.24 7.12
CA GLU A 224 -4.25 13.49 6.28
C GLU A 224 -3.83 12.04 6.10
N CYS A 225 -2.54 11.78 5.82
CA CYS A 225 -2.05 10.41 5.64
C CYS A 225 -2.07 9.60 6.94
N CYS A 226 -1.87 10.23 8.10
CA CYS A 226 -1.81 9.54 9.39
C CYS A 226 -3.14 9.60 10.16
N HIS A 227 -4.24 9.99 9.51
CA HIS A 227 -5.52 10.21 10.17
C HIS A 227 -6.01 9.03 11.04
N PRO A 228 -5.96 7.75 10.61
CA PRO A 228 -6.39 6.63 11.44
C PRO A 228 -5.61 6.51 12.73
N LEU A 229 -4.29 6.64 12.66
CA LEU A 229 -3.43 6.58 13.84
C LEU A 229 -3.70 7.76 14.79
N LEU A 230 -3.89 8.95 14.23
CA LEU A 230 -4.17 10.16 15.01
C LEU A 230 -5.54 10.08 15.70
N GLU A 231 -6.60 9.68 14.99
CA GLU A 231 -7.92 9.49 15.60
C GLU A 231 -7.91 8.37 16.63
N TRP A 232 -7.25 7.24 16.36
CA TRP A 232 -7.16 6.15 17.33
C TRP A 232 -6.46 6.56 18.63
N ILE A 233 -5.33 7.29 18.56
CA ILE A 233 -4.64 7.81 19.76
C ILE A 233 -5.53 8.83 20.49
N LYS A 234 -6.24 9.68 19.75
CA LYS A 234 -7.13 10.70 20.29
C LYS A 234 -8.34 10.10 21.01
N GLU A 235 -8.96 9.08 20.42
CA GLU A 235 -10.08 8.33 21.01
C GLU A 235 -9.65 7.56 22.26
N HIS A 236 -8.38 7.13 22.34
CA HIS A 236 -7.83 6.44 23.51
C HIS A 236 -7.87 7.31 24.79
N GLY A 237 -7.78 8.63 24.66
CA GLY A 237 -7.94 9.59 25.76
C GLY A 237 -6.83 9.60 26.82
N ALA A 238 -5.80 8.75 26.67
CA ALA A 238 -4.66 8.63 27.58
C ALA A 238 -3.36 8.37 26.78
N PRO A 239 -2.17 8.56 27.38
CA PRO A 239 -0.91 8.19 26.73
C PRO A 239 -0.90 6.71 26.33
N VAL A 240 -0.66 6.44 25.05
CA VAL A 240 -0.59 5.09 24.49
C VAL A 240 0.87 4.67 24.37
N ALA A 241 1.26 3.56 25.00
CA ALA A 241 2.63 3.06 24.89
C ALA A 241 2.91 2.62 23.45
N ILE A 242 4.15 2.82 22.99
CA ILE A 242 4.54 2.39 21.64
C ILE A 242 4.27 0.91 21.40
N THR A 243 4.40 0.07 22.42
CA THR A 243 4.10 -1.36 22.37
C THR A 243 2.64 -1.64 22.02
N ASP A 244 1.69 -0.90 22.62
CA ASP A 244 0.27 -1.03 22.31
C ASP A 244 -0.02 -0.66 20.84
N VAL A 245 0.66 0.36 20.31
CA VAL A 245 0.52 0.76 18.89
C VAL A 245 1.04 -0.33 17.96
N LEU A 246 2.17 -0.96 18.30
CA LEU A 246 2.79 -2.03 17.50
C LEU A 246 1.93 -3.31 17.49
N GLU A 247 1.19 -3.57 18.56
CA GLU A 247 0.32 -4.75 18.67
C GLU A 247 -1.05 -4.55 18.01
N HIS A 248 -1.47 -3.29 17.83
CA HIS A 248 -2.76 -2.92 17.24
C HIS A 248 -2.95 -3.52 15.84
N ALA A 249 -4.07 -4.24 15.64
CA ALA A 249 -4.31 -5.02 14.43
C ALA A 249 -4.27 -4.18 13.15
N GLU A 250 -4.74 -2.93 13.21
CA GLU A 250 -4.77 -2.01 12.07
C GLU A 250 -3.37 -1.51 11.66
N PHE A 251 -2.46 -1.35 12.62
CA PHE A 251 -1.14 -0.74 12.39
C PHE A 251 0.00 -1.75 12.33
N ARG A 252 -0.27 -3.03 12.61
CA ARG A 252 0.72 -4.11 12.64
C ARG A 252 1.52 -4.22 11.34
N ALA A 253 0.91 -3.96 10.19
CA ALA A 253 1.60 -3.96 8.89
C ALA A 253 2.68 -2.86 8.76
N LEU A 254 2.68 -1.88 9.67
CA LEU A 254 3.59 -0.73 9.71
C LEU A 254 4.57 -0.78 10.89
N THR A 255 4.67 -1.91 11.59
CA THR A 255 5.49 -2.07 12.81
C THR A 255 6.91 -1.52 12.66
N GLU A 256 7.56 -1.76 11.51
CA GLU A 256 8.91 -1.26 11.21
C GLU A 256 8.99 0.27 11.15
N TYR A 257 7.95 0.93 10.65
CA TYR A 257 7.93 2.38 10.43
C TYR A 257 7.30 3.17 11.57
N LEU A 258 6.48 2.53 12.41
CA LEU A 258 5.73 3.17 13.49
C LEU A 258 6.62 4.01 14.44
N PRO A 259 7.81 3.56 14.90
CA PRO A 259 8.64 4.38 15.78
C PRO A 259 9.05 5.72 15.17
N MET A 260 9.46 5.73 13.90
CA MET A 260 9.83 6.96 13.18
C MET A 260 8.60 7.81 12.89
N LEU A 261 7.48 7.19 12.51
CA LEU A 261 6.24 7.88 12.21
C LEU A 261 5.71 8.63 13.43
N LEU A 262 5.66 7.98 14.59
CA LEU A 262 5.21 8.58 15.86
C LEU A 262 6.12 9.74 16.27
N LYS A 263 7.45 9.58 16.18
CA LYS A 263 8.41 10.67 16.42
C LYS A 263 8.20 11.84 15.48
N LYS A 264 7.94 11.59 14.19
CA LYS A 264 7.64 12.65 13.22
C LYS A 264 6.34 13.38 13.56
N LEU A 265 5.30 12.66 13.96
CA LEU A 265 4.02 13.24 14.36
C LEU A 265 4.15 14.07 15.65
N ALA A 266 4.95 13.60 16.61
CA ALA A 266 5.26 14.35 17.83
C ALA A 266 6.08 15.62 17.54
N TYR A 267 7.11 15.53 16.69
CA TYR A 267 7.90 16.68 16.24
C TYR A 267 7.03 17.74 15.52
N ARG A 268 6.00 17.30 14.81
CA ARG A 268 5.03 18.19 14.12
C ARG A 268 3.95 18.76 15.05
N GLY A 269 3.92 18.34 16.31
CA GLY A 269 2.99 18.84 17.31
C GLY A 269 1.59 18.21 17.25
N TYR A 270 1.39 17.12 16.49
CA TYR A 270 0.13 16.37 16.52
C TYR A 270 0.01 15.49 17.77
N LEU A 271 1.15 14.98 18.24
CA LEU A 271 1.27 14.13 19.42
C LEU A 271 2.22 14.75 20.45
N ARG A 272 2.05 14.40 21.71
CA ARG A 272 3.05 14.64 22.77
C ARG A 272 3.67 13.32 23.17
N GLU A 273 4.99 13.28 23.13
CA GLU A 273 5.76 12.13 23.63
C GLU A 273 5.97 12.26 25.14
N LYS A 274 5.68 11.19 25.87
CA LYS A 274 5.94 11.03 27.29
C LYS A 274 6.62 9.69 27.53
N LEU A 275 7.27 9.56 28.67
CA LEU A 275 7.74 8.27 29.16
C LEU A 275 6.67 7.70 30.10
N VAL A 276 6.31 6.43 29.98
CA VAL A 276 5.41 5.73 30.92
C VAL A 276 6.06 4.45 31.42
N ASP A 277 5.69 4.03 32.62
CA ASP A 277 6.16 2.76 33.16
C ASP A 277 5.59 1.62 32.30
N HIS A 278 6.45 0.69 31.89
CA HIS A 278 6.04 -0.45 31.07
C HIS A 278 6.36 -1.75 31.81
N PRO A 279 5.38 -2.63 32.04
CA PRO A 279 5.62 -3.91 32.68
C PRO A 279 6.57 -4.74 31.79
N SER A 280 7.71 -5.14 32.34
CA SER A 280 8.68 -6.00 31.66
C SER A 280 8.76 -7.33 32.39
N PRO A 281 8.81 -8.47 31.67
CA PRO A 281 9.00 -9.78 32.29
C PRO A 281 10.37 -9.92 32.98
N TYR A 282 11.28 -8.96 32.76
CA TYR A 282 12.62 -8.92 33.33
C TYR A 282 12.75 -7.95 34.53
N GLY A 283 11.62 -7.49 35.09
CA GLY A 283 11.59 -6.50 36.19
C GLY A 283 11.60 -5.05 35.71
N GLU A 284 11.82 -4.09 36.62
CA GLU A 284 11.83 -2.66 36.32
C GLU A 284 13.06 -2.25 35.50
N LEU A 285 12.96 -2.33 34.17
CA LEU A 285 14.04 -1.98 33.22
C LEU A 285 13.98 -0.52 32.73
N GLY A 286 12.94 0.23 33.10
CA GLY A 286 12.79 1.64 32.74
C GLY A 286 11.41 1.97 32.19
N ARG A 287 11.33 3.11 31.50
CA ARG A 287 10.10 3.66 30.93
C ARG A 287 10.10 3.54 29.41
N THR A 288 8.94 3.33 28.82
CA THR A 288 8.75 3.27 27.37
C THR A 288 8.20 4.59 26.84
N PRO A 289 8.52 4.99 25.60
CA PRO A 289 7.83 6.08 24.92
C PRO A 289 6.33 5.78 24.79
N ALA A 290 5.53 6.75 25.14
CA ALA A 290 4.09 6.79 24.97
C ALA A 290 3.68 8.10 24.32
N TYR A 291 2.58 8.04 23.56
CA TYR A 291 2.11 9.16 22.76
C TYR A 291 0.67 9.49 23.15
N GLU A 292 0.40 10.76 23.41
CA GLU A 292 -0.96 11.28 23.63
C GLU A 292 -1.28 12.36 22.60
N TRP A 293 -2.56 12.56 22.34
CA TRP A 293 -3.04 13.65 21.48
C TRP A 293 -2.62 15.02 22.05
N ALA A 294 -2.14 15.92 21.19
CA ALA A 294 -1.55 17.19 21.63
C ALA A 294 -2.55 18.35 21.86
N GLY A 295 -3.80 18.25 21.38
CA GLY A 295 -4.82 19.31 21.50
C GLY A 295 -5.84 19.29 20.38
#